data_AF-A0A060C7M9-F1
#
_entry.id   AF-A0A060C7M9-F1
#
_cell.length_a   1.000
_cell.length_b   1.000
_cell.length_c   1.000
_cell.angle_alpha   90.00
_cell.angle_beta   90.00
_cell.angle_gamma   90.00
#
_symmetry.space_group_name_H-M   'P 1'
#
loop_
_entity.id
_entity.type
_entity.pdbx_description
1 polymer ?
#
loop_
_entity_poly.entity_id
_entity_poly.type
_entity_poly.pdbx_seq_one_letter_code
_entity_poly.pdbx_strand_id
1 'polypeptide(L)'
;MRRFSPWLRQATIATEDANFYRHEGVDPVALARALYYAVAERDIVSGASTIPQQLVKMLLLTPEFTLTRKVKEAILAAEISRIYDKDDILEIYLNEINYGNLSYGAAAAAQTYFNKDVAT
;
A
#
# COMPACT_ATOMS: atom_id res chain seq x y z
N MET A 1 5.06 4.67 -14.48
CA MET A 1 3.66 5.10 -14.22
C MET A 1 2.73 5.17 -15.44
N ARG A 2 3.20 5.56 -16.64
CA ARG A 2 2.32 5.81 -17.82
C ARG A 2 1.51 4.62 -18.35
N ARG A 3 1.88 3.38 -17.97
CA ARG A 3 1.18 2.17 -18.42
C ARG A 3 -0.05 1.79 -17.58
N PHE A 4 -0.29 2.48 -16.46
CA PHE A 4 -1.45 2.23 -15.61
C PHE A 4 -2.54 3.28 -15.84
N SER A 5 -3.79 2.84 -15.88
CA SER A 5 -4.94 3.74 -15.91
C SER A 5 -4.84 4.78 -14.77
N PRO A 6 -5.05 6.08 -15.04
CA PRO A 6 -5.09 7.11 -13.99
C PRO A 6 -6.10 6.78 -12.88
N TRP A 7 -7.21 6.15 -13.24
CA TRP A 7 -8.26 5.76 -12.30
C TRP A 7 -7.81 4.65 -11.37
N LEU A 8 -7.07 3.66 -11.87
CA LEU A 8 -6.48 2.61 -11.02
C LEU A 8 -5.53 3.23 -9.97
N ARG A 9 -4.66 4.14 -10.40
CA ARG A 9 -3.70 4.81 -9.51
C ARG A 9 -4.42 5.59 -8.42
N GLN A 10 -5.40 6.42 -8.81
CA GLN A 10 -6.17 7.23 -7.85
C GLN A 10 -7.01 6.37 -6.92
N ALA A 11 -7.68 5.34 -7.42
CA ALA A 11 -8.50 4.43 -6.62
C ALA A 11 -7.65 3.68 -5.58
N THR A 12 -6.46 3.21 -5.97
CA THR A 12 -5.52 2.53 -5.07
C THR A 12 -5.09 3.47 -3.95
N ILE A 13 -4.64 4.69 -4.29
CA ILE A 13 -4.23 5.68 -3.30
C ILE A 13 -5.40 6.04 -2.37
N ALA A 14 -6.58 6.33 -2.92
CA ALA A 14 -7.73 6.73 -2.12
C ALA A 14 -8.19 5.64 -1.13
N THR A 15 -8.01 4.37 -1.49
CA THR A 15 -8.43 3.22 -0.68
C THR A 15 -7.37 2.83 0.34
N GLU A 16 -6.12 2.70 -0.09
CA GLU A 16 -5.04 2.14 0.73
C GLU A 16 -4.29 3.19 1.53
N ASP A 17 -4.12 4.41 0.99
CA ASP A 17 -3.22 5.41 1.55
C ASP A 17 -3.56 6.83 1.05
N ALA A 18 -4.64 7.40 1.59
CA ALA A 18 -5.20 8.65 1.08
C ALA A 18 -4.24 9.86 1.16
N ASN A 19 -3.22 9.79 2.01
CA ASN A 19 -2.19 10.83 2.16
C ASN A 19 -0.86 10.44 1.49
N PHE A 20 -0.83 9.44 0.61
CA PHE A 20 0.38 8.83 0.04
C PHE A 20 1.47 9.84 -0.36
N TYR A 21 1.09 10.93 -1.05
CA TYR A 21 2.01 11.96 -1.54
C TYR A 21 2.43 13.01 -0.48
N ARG A 22 1.92 12.94 0.75
CA ARG A 22 2.15 13.92 1.82
C ARG A 22 3.06 13.42 2.95
N HIS A 23 3.24 12.11 3.07
CA HIS A 23 4.01 11.52 4.16
C HIS A 23 5.30 10.85 3.65
N GLU A 24 6.26 10.59 4.52
CA GLU A 24 7.58 10.02 4.16
C GLU A 24 7.71 8.55 4.57
N GLY A 25 6.80 7.71 4.08
CA GLY A 25 6.79 6.26 4.34
C GLY A 25 5.83 5.80 5.43
N VAL A 26 5.60 6.59 6.47
CA VAL A 26 4.57 6.34 7.50
C VAL A 26 3.66 7.55 7.60
N ASP A 27 2.36 7.36 7.82
CA ASP A 27 1.38 8.43 8.01
C ASP A 27 0.94 8.52 9.49
N PRO A 28 1.49 9.47 10.27
CA PRO A 28 1.08 9.69 11.66
C PRO A 28 -0.37 10.14 11.81
N VAL A 29 -0.92 10.84 10.80
CA VAL A 29 -2.30 11.34 10.82
C VAL A 29 -3.26 10.17 10.64
N ALA A 30 -2.99 9.27 9.68
CA ALA A 30 -3.78 8.05 9.52
C ALA A 30 -3.69 7.14 10.75
N LEU A 31 -2.50 7.02 11.36
CA LEU A 31 -2.33 6.23 12.57
C LEU A 31 -3.12 6.81 13.76
N ALA A 32 -3.03 8.12 14.00
CA ALA A 32 -3.76 8.78 15.07
C ALA A 32 -5.29 8.65 14.87
N ARG A 33 -5.75 8.82 13.63
CA ARG A 33 -7.16 8.62 13.26
C ARG A 33 -7.62 7.18 13.51
N ALA A 34 -6.84 6.18 13.11
CA ALA A 34 -7.17 4.77 13.34
C ALA A 34 -7.22 4.43 14.84
N LEU A 35 -6.28 4.97 15.64
CA LEU A 35 -6.30 4.81 17.09
C LEU A 35 -7.51 5.47 17.73
N TYR A 36 -7.90 6.67 17.27
CA TYR A 36 -9.11 7.34 17.75
C TYR A 36 -10.36 6.50 17.50
N TYR A 37 -10.55 5.98 16.28
CA TYR A 37 -11.69 5.12 15.96
C TYR A 37 -11.69 3.81 16.78
N ALA A 38 -10.52 3.18 16.94
CA ALA A 38 -10.40 1.97 17.76
C ALA A 38 -10.82 2.18 19.23
N VAL A 39 -10.57 3.37 19.78
CA VAL A 39 -10.95 3.70 21.16
C VAL A 39 -12.39 4.21 21.27
N ALA A 40 -12.78 5.13 20.39
CA ALA A 40 -14.06 5.82 20.45
C ALA A 40 -15.23 4.93 19.99
N GLU A 41 -15.04 4.20 18.90
CA GLU A 41 -16.08 3.40 18.25
C GLU A 41 -15.96 1.90 18.58
N ARG A 42 -14.92 1.51 19.32
CA ARG A 42 -14.55 0.10 19.60
C ARG A 42 -14.43 -0.74 18.33
N ASP A 43 -14.13 -0.10 17.21
CA ASP A 43 -13.97 -0.75 15.92
C ASP A 43 -12.52 -0.68 15.45
N ILE A 44 -11.95 -1.83 15.09
CA ILE A 44 -10.57 -1.89 14.59
C ILE A 44 -10.60 -1.54 13.11
N VAL A 45 -10.30 -0.29 12.80
CA VAL A 45 -10.18 0.17 11.42
C VAL A 45 -8.91 -0.42 10.80
N SER A 46 -9.09 -1.38 9.89
CA SER A 46 -8.05 -1.82 8.97
C SER A 46 -7.72 -0.67 8.01
N GLY A 47 -6.45 -0.39 7.75
CA GLY A 47 -6.04 0.69 6.81
C GLY A 47 -5.15 1.79 7.40
N ALA A 48 -4.59 1.59 8.61
CA ALA A 48 -3.55 2.50 9.13
C ALA A 48 -2.18 2.32 8.43
N SER A 49 -2.02 1.30 7.57
CA SER A 49 -0.73 1.00 6.95
C SER A 49 -0.63 1.67 5.59
N THR A 50 0.45 2.40 5.37
CA THR A 50 0.75 3.10 4.12
C THR A 50 1.16 2.14 3.01
N ILE A 51 1.09 2.57 1.75
CA ILE A 51 1.57 1.79 0.60
C ILE A 51 3.05 1.35 0.77
N PRO A 52 4.00 2.22 1.19
CA PRO A 52 5.38 1.81 1.48
C PRO A 52 5.49 0.71 2.55
N GLN A 53 4.68 0.80 3.61
CA GLN A 53 4.63 -0.23 4.65
C GLN A 53 4.13 -1.57 4.13
N GLN A 54 3.08 -1.54 3.30
CA GLN A 54 2.56 -2.74 2.66
C GLN A 54 3.58 -3.36 1.70
N LEU A 55 4.29 -2.54 0.92
CA LEU A 55 5.33 -2.98 0.00
C LEU A 55 6.48 -3.68 0.73
N VAL A 56 7.01 -3.08 1.80
CA VAL A 56 8.05 -3.69 2.65
C VAL A 56 7.56 -5.01 3.26
N LYS A 57 6.32 -5.04 3.75
CA LYS A 57 5.72 -6.25 4.34
C LYS A 57 5.69 -7.40 3.34
N MET A 58 5.37 -7.11 2.08
CA MET A 58 5.31 -8.11 1.01
C MET A 58 6.69 -8.60 0.56
N LEU A 59 7.65 -7.68 0.41
CA LEU A 59 8.93 -8.00 -0.24
C LEU A 59 10.04 -8.41 0.72
N LEU A 60 10.05 -7.91 1.95
CA LEU A 60 11.22 -7.96 2.83
C LEU A 60 10.99 -8.66 4.17
N LEU A 61 9.75 -8.89 4.58
CA LEU A 61 9.43 -9.38 5.91
C LEU A 61 8.69 -10.72 5.90
N THR A 62 8.86 -11.49 6.97
CA THR A 62 8.10 -12.72 7.20
C THR A 62 6.66 -12.40 7.60
N PRO A 63 5.70 -13.34 7.37
CA PRO A 63 4.29 -13.12 7.66
C PRO A 63 3.92 -13.08 9.17
N GLU A 64 4.90 -13.09 10.08
CA GLU A 64 4.69 -13.16 11.53
C GLU A 64 4.05 -11.88 12.10
N PHE A 65 2.87 -11.94 12.70
CA PHE A 65 2.23 -10.74 13.28
C PHE A 65 2.79 -10.41 14.67
N THR A 66 3.91 -9.69 14.73
CA THR A 66 4.51 -9.17 15.98
C THR A 66 4.68 -7.65 15.95
N LEU A 67 4.65 -7.01 17.12
CA LEU A 67 4.91 -5.56 17.25
C LEU A 67 6.32 -5.21 16.75
N THR A 68 7.31 -6.06 17.05
CA THR A 68 8.69 -5.91 16.57
C THR A 68 8.75 -5.91 15.04
N ARG A 69 8.04 -6.81 14.37
CA ARG A 69 7.94 -6.80 12.91
C ARG A 69 7.30 -5.49 12.42
N LYS A 70 6.24 -5.02 13.07
CA LYS A 70 5.56 -3.77 12.67
C LYS A 70 6.45 -2.53 12.81
N VAL A 71 7.29 -2.48 13.83
CA VAL A 71 8.30 -1.41 13.97
C VAL A 71 9.35 -1.49 12.87
N LYS A 72 9.86 -2.69 12.55
CA LYS A 72 10.77 -2.90 11.41
C LYS A 72 10.15 -2.47 10.08
N GLU A 73 8.87 -2.80 9.88
CA GLU A 73 8.10 -2.38 8.69
C GLU A 73 8.06 -0.85 8.56
N ALA A 74 7.78 -0.13 9.65
CA ALA A 74 7.76 1.34 9.65
C ALA A 74 9.13 1.95 9.35
N ILE A 75 10.21 1.40 9.92
CA ILE A 75 11.59 1.88 9.67
C ILE A 75 11.96 1.68 8.21
N LEU A 76 11.79 0.46 7.69
CA LEU A 76 12.09 0.13 6.30
C LEU A 76 11.21 0.92 5.32
N ALA A 77 9.94 1.16 5.65
CA ALA A 77 9.04 1.99 4.85
C ALA A 77 9.54 3.44 4.70
N ALA A 78 10.08 4.00 5.79
CA ALA A 78 10.71 5.31 5.77
C ALA A 78 12.01 5.29 4.94
N GLU A 79 12.83 4.26 5.06
CA GLU A 79 14.05 4.13 4.26
C GLU A 79 13.76 4.01 2.76
N ILE A 80 12.81 3.17 2.34
CA ILE A 80 12.47 3.08 0.90
C ILE A 80 11.92 4.40 0.37
N SER A 81 11.20 5.17 1.20
CA SER A 81 10.65 6.47 0.81
C SER A 81 11.71 7.57 0.66
N ARG A 82 12.91 7.36 1.19
CA ARG A 82 14.07 8.24 0.97
C ARG A 82 14.86 7.88 -0.28
N ILE A 83 14.78 6.62 -0.70
CA ILE A 83 15.58 6.08 -1.82
C ILE A 83 14.82 6.19 -3.14
N TYR A 84 13.51 5.97 -3.12
CA TYR A 84 12.65 5.95 -4.29
C TYR A 84 11.63 7.09 -4.25
N ASP A 85 11.36 7.69 -5.40
CA ASP A 85 10.28 8.65 -5.54
C ASP A 85 8.92 7.98 -5.37
N LYS A 86 7.91 8.78 -5.00
CA LYS A 86 6.54 8.30 -4.75
C LYS A 86 5.94 7.51 -5.92
N ASP A 87 6.20 7.97 -7.14
CA ASP A 87 5.69 7.30 -8.34
C ASP A 87 6.37 5.96 -8.59
N ASP A 88 7.64 5.80 -8.23
CA ASP A 88 8.35 4.52 -8.33
C ASP A 88 7.83 3.51 -7.30
N ILE A 89 7.60 3.97 -6.06
CA ILE A 89 7.04 3.13 -4.99
C ILE A 89 5.65 2.63 -5.39
N LEU A 90 4.79 3.53 -5.89
CA LEU A 90 3.46 3.15 -6.36
C LEU A 90 3.55 2.19 -7.56
N GLU A 91 4.55 2.35 -8.42
CA GLU A 91 4.75 1.46 -9.57
C GLU A 91 5.07 0.06 -9.10
N ILE A 92 6.08 -0.08 -8.25
CA ILE A 92 6.48 -1.38 -7.70
C ILE A 92 5.28 -2.00 -6.98
N TYR A 93 4.61 -1.25 -6.11
CA TYR A 93 3.43 -1.73 -5.39
C TYR A 93 2.34 -2.28 -6.33
N LEU A 94 1.97 -1.54 -7.38
CA LEU A 94 0.95 -1.99 -8.33
C LEU A 94 1.37 -3.22 -9.15
N ASN A 95 2.67 -3.49 -9.30
CA ASN A 95 3.15 -4.71 -9.97
C ASN A 95 3.27 -5.91 -9.03
N GLU A 96 3.43 -5.68 -7.72
CA GLU A 96 3.71 -6.74 -6.76
C GLU A 96 2.47 -7.18 -5.97
N ILE A 97 1.50 -6.27 -5.76
CA ILE A 97 0.36 -6.60 -4.91
C ILE A 97 -0.48 -7.73 -5.50
N ASN A 98 -0.85 -8.68 -4.64
CA ASN A 98 -1.70 -9.80 -5.00
C ASN A 98 -3.17 -9.36 -4.99
N TYR A 99 -3.82 -9.43 -6.15
CA TYR A 99 -5.24 -9.10 -6.33
C TYR A 99 -6.17 -10.31 -6.12
N GLY A 100 -5.64 -11.46 -5.68
CA GLY A 100 -6.34 -12.73 -5.61
C GLY A 100 -6.16 -13.58 -6.87
N ASN A 101 -6.61 -14.83 -6.82
CA ASN A 101 -6.53 -15.78 -7.96
C ASN A 101 -5.13 -15.94 -8.60
N LEU A 102 -4.07 -15.85 -7.78
CA LEU A 102 -2.67 -15.85 -8.23
C LEU A 102 -2.32 -14.68 -9.19
N SER A 103 -3.14 -13.65 -9.27
CA SER A 103 -2.91 -12.44 -10.05
C SER A 103 -2.04 -11.46 -9.26
N TYR A 104 -0.73 -11.63 -9.38
CA TYR A 104 0.26 -10.70 -8.84
C TYR A 104 0.44 -9.54 -9.82
N GLY A 105 0.17 -8.33 -9.33
CA GLY A 105 0.23 -7.11 -10.12
C GLY A 105 -1.06 -6.81 -10.87
N ALA A 106 -1.32 -5.52 -11.03
CA ALA A 106 -2.56 -5.01 -11.60
C ALA A 106 -2.76 -5.42 -13.06
N ALA A 107 -1.67 -5.62 -13.80
CA ALA A 107 -1.73 -6.10 -15.18
C ALA A 107 -2.25 -7.53 -15.28
N ALA A 108 -1.76 -8.43 -14.42
CA ALA A 108 -2.28 -9.79 -14.34
C ALA A 108 -3.75 -9.78 -13.91
N ALA A 109 -4.09 -8.96 -12.91
CA ALA A 109 -5.46 -8.84 -12.43
C ALA A 109 -6.44 -8.32 -13.51
N ALA A 110 -6.06 -7.29 -14.27
CA ALA A 110 -6.88 -6.73 -15.35
C ALA A 110 -7.20 -7.80 -16.41
N GLN A 111 -6.23 -8.64 -16.76
CA GLN A 111 -6.43 -9.75 -17.68
C GLN A 111 -7.29 -10.86 -17.07
N THR A 112 -6.97 -11.31 -15.86
CA THR A 112 -7.67 -12.41 -15.19
C THR A 112 -9.14 -12.11 -14.94
N TYR A 113 -9.47 -10.90 -14.48
CA TYR A 113 -10.83 -10.56 -14.07
C TYR A 113 -11.66 -9.91 -15.18
N PHE A 114 -11.03 -9.19 -16.10
CA PHE A 114 -11.74 -8.36 -17.07
C PHE A 114 -11.34 -8.60 -18.53
N ASN A 115 -10.31 -9.41 -18.79
CA ASN A 115 -9.72 -9.59 -20.12
C ASN A 115 -9.39 -8.25 -20.80
N LYS A 116 -8.81 -7.33 -20.02
CA LYS A 116 -8.48 -5.94 -20.43
C LYS A 116 -7.03 -5.61 -20.17
N ASP A 117 -6.55 -4.61 -20.91
CA ASP A 117 -5.26 -3.98 -20.62
C ASP A 117 -5.36 -3.09 -19.38
N VAL A 118 -4.27 -3.01 -18.60
CA VAL A 118 -4.24 -2.25 -17.34
C VAL A 118 -4.23 -0.73 -17.53
N ALA A 119 -3.98 -0.26 -18.76
CA ALA A 119 -4.06 1.14 -19.13
C ALA A 119 -5.50 1.59 -19.44
N THR A 120 -6.38 0.66 -19.83
CA THR A 120 -7.80 0.91 -20.17
C THR A 120 -8.70 0.99 -18.95
#